data_AF-A0A7S1WF74-F1
#
_entry.id   AF-A0A7S1WF74-F1
#
_cell.length_a   1.000
_cell.length_b   1.000
_cell.length_c   1.000
_cell.angle_alpha   90.00
_cell.angle_beta   90.00
_cell.angle_gamma   90.00
#
_symmetry.space_group_name_H-M   'P 1'
#
loop_
_entity.id
_entity.type
_entity.pdbx_description
1 polymer ?
#
loop_
_entity_poly.entity_id
_entity_poly.type
_entity_poly.pdbx_seq_one_letter_code
_entity_poly.pdbx_strand_id
1 'polypeptide(L)'
;AKPEAAGAGSREGPRNRAGRYVSWRAEVQATICEAQRILKAEDRVLDAEACLGQLLARLEAPGAGDEAAAAALELRSSPVFAKVLARVQKYEKIGRLLDTTGFQLQWKREDAALWVNAPHGATWFEYRVAATLDGSLSEIMVALNEFDLAPRYQPLLAGAPALLGEHTRNQFVMDSVINLMMLRIEVIVEISRFVDTKLGFLAEHVRPPPDGTPLPRKPWQTKRISLSGRNFFLPRGGGQRGTVVVSVTRVEVGMSIPDYILRFVVNKMAKDFLDNLHTCVRLAKTPGSPWHERLTEDGAGTYKEFQRAEEAAAARQEFSVNDLPGGEIFDRPWRITQEAQEVGVLKAESEAICEAADLDTDSPQVMFKAADVDCGSSQVISV
;
A
#
# COMPACT_ATOMS: atom_id res chain seq x y z
N ALA A 1 -65.78 2.30 -2.98
CA ALA A 1 -64.85 1.35 -3.61
C ALA A 1 -63.92 0.82 -2.52
N LYS A 2 -63.87 -0.51 -2.32
CA LYS A 2 -62.93 -1.15 -1.38
C LYS A 2 -61.50 -1.04 -1.95
N PRO A 3 -60.48 -0.71 -1.15
CA PRO A 3 -59.11 -0.83 -1.61
C PRO A 3 -58.77 -2.32 -1.76
N GLU A 4 -58.39 -2.73 -2.97
CA GLU A 4 -57.81 -4.04 -3.24
C GLU A 4 -56.50 -4.16 -2.47
N ALA A 5 -56.43 -5.15 -1.58
CA ALA A 5 -55.20 -5.56 -0.94
C ALA A 5 -54.25 -6.08 -2.02
N ALA A 6 -53.21 -5.30 -2.35
CA ALA A 6 -52.10 -5.75 -3.16
C ALA A 6 -51.48 -6.98 -2.47
N GLY A 7 -51.64 -8.14 -3.11
CA GLY A 7 -51.13 -9.41 -2.61
C GLY A 7 -49.64 -9.32 -2.32
N ALA A 8 -49.25 -9.80 -1.15
CA ALA A 8 -47.87 -10.03 -0.77
C ALA A 8 -47.26 -11.10 -1.69
N GLY A 9 -46.81 -10.68 -2.87
CA GLY A 9 -46.00 -11.52 -3.75
C GLY A 9 -44.73 -11.87 -3.00
N SER A 10 -44.57 -13.15 -2.67
CA SER A 10 -43.34 -13.68 -2.08
C SER A 10 -42.17 -13.27 -2.98
N ARG A 11 -41.31 -12.37 -2.49
CA ARG A 11 -40.12 -11.95 -3.23
C ARG A 11 -39.24 -13.18 -3.43
N GLU A 12 -39.25 -13.72 -4.64
CA GLU A 12 -38.36 -14.80 -5.00
C GLU A 12 -36.92 -14.29 -4.89
N GLY A 13 -36.15 -14.86 -3.96
CA GLY A 13 -34.74 -14.56 -3.78
C GLY A 13 -33.91 -14.85 -5.03
N PRO A 14 -32.65 -14.38 -5.06
CA PRO A 14 -31.78 -14.48 -6.22
C PRO A 14 -31.54 -15.94 -6.60
N ARG A 15 -31.92 -16.28 -7.84
CA ARG A 15 -31.64 -17.58 -8.44
C ARG A 15 -30.32 -17.51 -9.20
N ASN A 16 -29.47 -18.52 -9.04
CA ASN A 16 -28.29 -18.66 -9.89
C ASN A 16 -28.69 -18.97 -11.35
N ARG A 17 -27.71 -19.04 -12.27
CA ARG A 17 -27.95 -19.42 -13.68
C ARG A 17 -28.67 -20.77 -13.86
N ALA A 18 -28.70 -21.62 -12.83
CA ALA A 18 -29.40 -22.90 -12.80
C ALA A 18 -30.75 -22.85 -12.08
N GLY A 19 -31.27 -21.66 -11.76
CA GLY A 19 -32.58 -21.49 -11.12
C GLY A 19 -32.61 -21.80 -9.62
N ARG A 20 -31.46 -22.12 -8.99
CA ARG A 20 -31.42 -22.47 -7.56
C ARG A 20 -31.21 -21.24 -6.69
N TYR A 21 -31.89 -21.20 -5.55
CA TYR A 21 -31.63 -20.25 -4.49
C TYR A 21 -30.19 -20.46 -3.97
N VAL A 22 -29.38 -19.40 -4.03
CA VAL A 22 -28.07 -19.38 -3.39
C VAL A 22 -28.26 -18.71 -2.04
N SER A 23 -27.91 -19.42 -0.96
CA SER A 23 -27.88 -18.79 0.37
C SER A 23 -26.75 -17.77 0.40
N TRP A 24 -27.08 -16.52 0.73
CA TRP A 24 -26.08 -15.45 0.83
C TRP A 24 -24.94 -15.80 1.80
N ARG A 25 -25.27 -16.50 2.88
CA ARG A 25 -24.29 -16.98 3.85
C ARG A 25 -23.24 -17.90 3.23
N ALA A 26 -23.65 -18.84 2.38
CA ALA A 26 -22.72 -19.75 1.71
C ALA A 26 -21.78 -18.98 0.76
N GLU A 27 -22.31 -17.98 0.06
CA GLU A 27 -21.54 -17.12 -0.84
C GLU A 27 -20.56 -16.21 -0.10
N VAL A 28 -20.96 -15.64 1.04
CA VAL A 28 -20.08 -14.89 1.96
C VAL A 28 -18.91 -15.76 2.42
N GLN A 29 -19.18 -16.96 2.92
CA GLN A 29 -18.13 -17.86 3.40
C GLN A 29 -17.18 -18.29 2.27
N ALA A 30 -17.71 -18.58 1.08
CA ALA A 30 -16.89 -18.89 -0.09
C ALA A 30 -15.97 -17.72 -0.48
N THR A 31 -16.50 -16.49 -0.44
CA THR A 31 -15.75 -15.26 -0.78
C THR A 31 -14.69 -14.93 0.26
N ILE A 32 -14.98 -15.10 1.56
CA ILE A 32 -13.99 -14.96 2.64
C ILE A 32 -12.86 -15.97 2.46
N CYS A 33 -13.18 -17.24 2.19
CA CYS A 33 -12.19 -18.28 1.92
C CYS A 33 -11.30 -17.95 0.72
N GLU A 34 -11.90 -17.47 -0.38
CA GLU A 34 -11.16 -17.12 -1.59
C GLU A 34 -10.26 -15.89 -1.38
N ALA A 35 -10.77 -14.83 -0.76
CA ALA A 35 -9.96 -13.66 -0.40
C ALA A 35 -8.80 -14.04 0.53
N GLN A 36 -9.03 -14.94 1.49
CA GLN A 36 -7.97 -15.45 2.36
C GLN A 36 -6.94 -16.28 1.60
N ARG A 37 -7.37 -17.10 0.63
CA ARG A 37 -6.48 -17.88 -0.24
C ARG A 37 -5.59 -16.96 -1.07
N ILE A 38 -6.17 -15.92 -1.69
CA ILE A 38 -5.44 -14.91 -2.48
C ILE A 38 -4.37 -14.22 -1.63
N LEU A 39 -4.72 -13.79 -0.41
CA LEU A 39 -3.77 -13.16 0.51
C LEU A 39 -2.65 -14.11 0.97
N LYS A 40 -2.97 -15.37 1.26
CA LYS A 40 -1.98 -16.34 1.75
C LYS A 40 -0.99 -16.80 0.68
N ALA A 41 -1.45 -16.96 -0.57
CA ALA A 41 -0.62 -17.52 -1.63
C ALA A 41 0.40 -16.50 -2.17
N GLU A 42 -0.07 -15.29 -2.48
CA GLU A 42 0.74 -14.29 -3.22
C GLU A 42 0.63 -12.88 -2.63
N ASP A 43 -0.12 -12.69 -1.53
CA ASP A 43 -0.41 -11.39 -0.96
C ASP A 43 -0.95 -10.36 -1.97
N ARG A 44 -1.80 -10.82 -2.89
CA ARG A 44 -2.43 -10.00 -3.93
C ARG A 44 -3.61 -9.21 -3.37
N VAL A 45 -3.29 -8.13 -2.66
CA VAL A 45 -4.25 -7.32 -1.91
C VAL A 45 -5.38 -6.77 -2.79
N LEU A 46 -5.08 -6.26 -3.98
CA LEU A 46 -6.08 -5.66 -4.87
C LEU A 46 -7.08 -6.70 -5.42
N ASP A 47 -6.63 -7.94 -5.65
CA ASP A 47 -7.52 -9.02 -6.10
C ASP A 47 -8.39 -9.55 -4.96
N ALA A 48 -7.85 -9.62 -3.74
CA ALA A 48 -8.62 -9.95 -2.56
C ALA A 48 -9.69 -8.87 -2.26
N GLU A 49 -9.34 -7.59 -2.44
CA GLU A 49 -10.31 -6.49 -2.37
C GLU A 49 -11.37 -6.61 -3.46
N ALA A 50 -10.99 -6.87 -4.71
CA ALA A 50 -11.95 -7.05 -5.80
C ALA A 50 -12.95 -8.18 -5.51
N CYS A 51 -12.47 -9.30 -4.98
CA CYS A 51 -13.29 -10.44 -4.59
C CYS A 51 -14.34 -10.04 -3.53
N LEU A 52 -13.92 -9.37 -2.45
CA LEU A 52 -14.80 -8.93 -1.37
C LEU A 52 -15.75 -7.81 -1.82
N GLY A 53 -15.23 -6.79 -2.51
CA GLY A 53 -15.97 -5.60 -2.94
C GLY A 53 -17.06 -5.93 -3.97
N GLN A 54 -16.82 -6.88 -4.87
CA GLN A 54 -17.85 -7.32 -5.83
C GLN A 54 -19.03 -8.02 -5.17
N LEU A 55 -18.78 -8.89 -4.17
CA LEU A 55 -19.87 -9.50 -3.42
C LEU A 55 -20.62 -8.44 -2.61
N LEU A 56 -19.89 -7.56 -1.93
CA LEU A 56 -20.48 -6.50 -1.13
C LEU A 56 -21.39 -5.59 -1.95
N ALA A 57 -20.96 -5.17 -3.14
CA ALA A 57 -21.78 -4.38 -4.07
C ALA A 57 -23.08 -5.10 -4.48
N ARG A 58 -23.08 -6.44 -4.56
CA ARG A 58 -24.28 -7.23 -4.84
C ARG A 58 -25.20 -7.35 -3.63
N LEU A 59 -24.64 -7.53 -2.45
CA LEU A 59 -25.39 -7.63 -1.19
C LEU A 59 -26.06 -6.31 -0.82
N GLU A 60 -25.44 -5.19 -1.19
CA GLU A 60 -25.93 -3.83 -0.92
C GLU A 60 -26.72 -3.22 -2.08
N ALA A 61 -26.95 -3.98 -3.15
CA ALA A 61 -27.72 -3.52 -4.29
C ALA A 61 -29.16 -3.16 -3.88
N PRO A 62 -29.75 -2.09 -4.44
CA PRO A 62 -31.15 -1.73 -4.16
C PRO A 62 -32.10 -2.92 -4.40
N GLY A 63 -32.85 -3.29 -3.36
CA GLY A 63 -33.82 -4.39 -3.43
C GLY A 63 -33.26 -5.79 -3.11
N ALA A 64 -32.00 -5.92 -2.66
CA ALA A 64 -31.41 -7.22 -2.31
C ALA A 64 -32.06 -7.93 -1.10
N GLY A 65 -32.76 -7.18 -0.24
CA GLY A 65 -33.54 -7.70 0.90
C GLY A 65 -32.72 -7.88 2.19
N ASP A 66 -33.42 -8.20 3.29
CA ASP A 66 -32.83 -8.22 4.64
C ASP A 66 -31.77 -9.32 4.84
N GLU A 67 -31.94 -10.48 4.19
CA GLU A 67 -30.95 -11.56 4.24
C GLU A 67 -29.61 -11.12 3.62
N ALA A 68 -29.66 -10.32 2.54
CA ALA A 68 -28.47 -9.78 1.91
C ALA A 68 -27.77 -8.74 2.80
N ALA A 69 -28.55 -7.89 3.48
CA ALA A 69 -28.03 -6.93 4.45
C ALA A 69 -27.33 -7.62 5.64
N ALA A 70 -27.93 -8.69 6.18
CA ALA A 70 -27.33 -9.50 7.24
C ALA A 70 -26.02 -10.17 6.77
N ALA A 71 -26.00 -10.69 5.54
CA ALA A 71 -24.81 -11.27 4.94
C ALA A 71 -23.71 -10.22 4.67
N ALA A 72 -24.07 -8.99 4.30
CA ALA A 72 -23.11 -7.89 4.16
C ALA A 72 -22.44 -7.56 5.50
N LEU A 73 -23.22 -7.52 6.59
CA LEU A 73 -22.71 -7.33 7.95
C LEU A 73 -21.77 -8.47 8.37
N GLU A 74 -22.13 -9.73 8.07
CA GLU A 74 -21.27 -10.89 8.31
C GLU A 74 -19.93 -10.76 7.56
N LEU A 75 -19.97 -10.37 6.29
CA LEU A 75 -18.78 -10.17 5.46
C LEU A 75 -17.85 -9.10 6.04
N ARG A 76 -18.42 -7.93 6.39
CA ARG A 76 -17.69 -6.78 6.97
C ARG A 76 -17.06 -7.10 8.34
N SER A 77 -17.75 -7.91 9.13
CA SER A 77 -17.29 -8.33 10.47
C SER A 77 -16.22 -9.42 10.42
N SER A 78 -15.93 -9.97 9.24
CA SER A 78 -14.91 -11.03 9.12
C SER A 78 -13.49 -10.49 9.35
N PRO A 79 -12.61 -11.26 10.04
CA PRO A 79 -11.21 -10.86 10.20
C PRO A 79 -10.45 -10.68 8.88
N VAL A 80 -10.86 -11.42 7.83
CA VAL A 80 -10.27 -11.32 6.49
C VAL A 80 -10.58 -9.97 5.87
N PHE A 81 -11.81 -9.48 6.00
CA PHE A 81 -12.21 -8.16 5.52
C PHE A 81 -11.40 -7.05 6.19
N ALA A 82 -11.30 -7.06 7.53
CA ALA A 82 -10.49 -6.11 8.27
C ALA A 82 -9.01 -6.14 7.83
N LYS A 83 -8.45 -7.33 7.60
CA LYS A 83 -7.07 -7.50 7.12
C LYS A 83 -6.89 -6.93 5.72
N VAL A 84 -7.78 -7.22 4.77
CA VAL A 84 -7.73 -6.67 3.40
C VAL A 84 -7.81 -5.15 3.45
N LEU A 85 -8.78 -4.60 4.20
CA LEU A 85 -8.98 -3.15 4.31
C LEU A 85 -7.73 -2.44 4.86
N ALA A 86 -7.12 -2.97 5.92
CA ALA A 86 -5.90 -2.39 6.49
C ALA A 86 -4.74 -2.38 5.47
N ARG A 87 -4.68 -3.35 4.55
CA ARG A 87 -3.67 -3.38 3.48
C ARG A 87 -4.01 -2.45 2.34
N VAL A 88 -5.27 -2.39 1.94
CA VAL A 88 -5.78 -1.44 0.94
C VAL A 88 -5.51 -0.01 1.39
N GLN A 89 -5.68 0.32 2.67
CA GLN A 89 -5.33 1.65 3.19
C GLN A 89 -3.85 2.01 2.99
N LYS A 90 -2.93 1.03 2.94
CA LYS A 90 -1.53 1.30 2.58
C LYS A 90 -1.41 1.69 1.10
N TYR A 91 -2.13 1.00 0.23
CA TYR A 91 -2.22 1.32 -1.20
C TYR A 91 -2.85 2.70 -1.43
N GLU A 92 -3.93 3.05 -0.72
CA GLU A 92 -4.59 4.36 -0.82
C GLU A 92 -3.66 5.53 -0.43
N LYS A 93 -2.71 5.31 0.48
CA LYS A 93 -1.69 6.33 0.83
C LYS A 93 -0.74 6.64 -0.33
N ILE A 94 -0.64 5.75 -1.33
CA ILE A 94 0.18 5.94 -2.53
C ILE A 94 -0.44 7.01 -3.44
N GLY A 95 -1.78 7.10 -3.52
CA GLY A 95 -2.45 8.15 -4.31
C GLY A 95 -2.04 9.57 -3.93
N ARG A 96 -1.57 9.78 -2.68
CA ARG A 96 -1.06 11.07 -2.19
C ARG A 96 0.37 11.39 -2.66
N LEU A 97 1.08 10.48 -3.34
CA LEU A 97 2.43 10.70 -3.88
C LEU A 97 2.51 11.81 -4.94
N LEU A 98 1.39 12.03 -5.62
CA LEU A 98 1.31 12.93 -6.76
C LEU A 98 1.27 14.39 -6.30
N ASP A 99 0.90 14.64 -5.03
CA ASP A 99 0.95 15.95 -4.41
C ASP A 99 2.41 16.37 -4.14
N THR A 100 2.76 17.58 -4.58
CA THR A 100 4.09 18.18 -4.41
C THR A 100 4.14 19.22 -3.31
N THR A 101 3.03 19.44 -2.61
CA THR A 101 2.91 20.48 -1.60
C THR A 101 3.95 20.29 -0.49
N GLY A 102 4.65 21.37 -0.14
CA GLY A 102 5.67 21.37 0.91
C GLY A 102 7.10 21.00 0.48
N PHE A 103 7.32 20.59 -0.77
CA PHE A 103 8.65 20.25 -1.26
C PHE A 103 9.33 21.42 -2.00
N GLN A 104 10.65 21.57 -1.82
CA GLN A 104 11.48 22.50 -2.56
C GLN A 104 12.26 21.79 -3.67
N LEU A 105 12.20 22.28 -4.90
CA LEU A 105 12.97 21.72 -6.02
C LEU A 105 14.47 21.90 -5.77
N GLN A 106 15.22 20.81 -5.74
CA GLN A 106 16.69 20.83 -5.56
C GLN A 106 17.42 20.64 -6.89
N TRP A 107 16.87 19.81 -7.78
CA TRP A 107 17.50 19.46 -9.05
C TRP A 107 16.45 19.06 -10.08
N LYS A 108 16.66 19.44 -11.34
CA LYS A 108 15.79 19.11 -12.48
C LYS A 108 16.62 18.87 -13.75
N ARG A 109 16.16 17.90 -14.54
CA ARG A 109 16.53 17.58 -15.92
C ARG A 109 15.25 17.44 -16.75
N GLU A 110 15.39 17.14 -18.03
CA GLU A 110 14.27 16.81 -18.92
C GLU A 110 13.56 15.51 -18.48
N ASP A 111 14.35 14.52 -18.07
CA ASP A 111 13.93 13.15 -17.75
C ASP A 111 13.76 12.90 -16.25
N ALA A 112 14.18 13.82 -15.38
CA ALA A 112 14.14 13.61 -13.93
C ALA A 112 14.03 14.92 -13.13
N ALA A 113 13.46 14.82 -11.93
CA ALA A 113 13.42 15.92 -10.98
C ALA A 113 13.45 15.38 -9.54
N LEU A 114 14.10 16.16 -8.66
CA LEU A 114 14.25 15.90 -7.24
C LEU A 114 13.76 17.10 -6.46
N TRP A 115 12.86 16.85 -5.52
CA TRP A 115 12.44 17.82 -4.53
C TRP A 115 12.73 17.32 -3.12
N VAL A 116 12.94 18.25 -2.19
CA VAL A 116 13.26 17.95 -0.79
C VAL A 116 12.43 18.83 0.12
N ASN A 117 11.85 18.22 1.16
CA ASN A 117 11.23 18.89 2.29
C ASN A 117 12.07 18.57 3.54
N ALA A 118 12.79 19.56 4.04
CA ALA A 118 13.68 19.40 5.19
C ALA A 118 13.55 20.63 6.11
N PRO A 119 12.55 20.65 7.02
CA PRO A 119 12.37 21.77 7.92
C PRO A 119 13.61 21.99 8.80
N HIS A 120 14.00 23.25 9.00
CA HIS A 120 15.19 23.57 9.78
C HIS A 120 15.11 23.02 11.22
N GLY A 121 16.15 22.30 11.65
CA GLY A 121 16.22 21.68 12.98
C GLY A 121 15.49 20.34 13.10
N ALA A 122 14.77 19.89 12.06
CA ALA A 122 14.15 18.57 12.07
C ALA A 122 15.19 17.45 12.07
N THR A 123 14.84 16.32 12.70
CA THR A 123 15.63 15.08 12.70
C THR A 123 15.24 14.13 11.56
N TRP A 124 14.46 14.66 10.62
CA TRP A 124 13.92 13.96 9.46
C TRP A 124 13.95 14.86 8.23
N PHE A 125 13.93 14.25 7.07
CA PHE A 125 13.68 14.93 5.81
C PHE A 125 12.88 14.03 4.89
N GLU A 126 12.21 14.64 3.93
CA GLU A 126 11.49 13.96 2.86
C GLU A 126 12.11 14.33 1.53
N TYR A 127 12.19 13.38 0.62
CA TYR A 127 12.54 13.64 -0.76
C TYR A 127 11.52 13.02 -1.69
N ARG A 128 11.28 13.71 -2.80
CA ARG A 128 10.47 13.25 -3.92
C ARG A 128 11.38 13.16 -5.13
N VAL A 129 11.37 12.03 -5.81
CA VAL A 129 12.04 11.85 -7.11
C VAL A 129 11.00 11.43 -8.12
N ALA A 130 11.00 12.08 -9.28
CA ALA A 130 10.28 11.62 -10.45
C ALA A 130 11.30 11.46 -11.58
N ALA A 131 11.36 10.30 -12.24
CA ALA A 131 12.32 10.04 -13.31
C ALA A 131 11.72 9.13 -14.39
N THR A 132 12.10 9.35 -15.64
CA THR A 132 11.80 8.45 -16.76
C THR A 132 12.99 7.54 -16.98
N LEU A 133 12.78 6.23 -16.86
CA LEU A 133 13.77 5.23 -17.18
C LEU A 133 13.44 4.63 -18.55
N ASP A 134 14.43 4.56 -19.44
CA ASP A 134 14.31 3.86 -20.72
C ASP A 134 14.37 2.34 -20.51
N GLY A 135 13.50 1.79 -19.67
CA GLY A 135 13.40 0.37 -19.37
C GLY A 135 11.95 -0.04 -19.20
N SER A 136 11.65 -1.28 -19.58
CA SER A 136 10.39 -1.91 -19.23
C SER A 136 10.26 -2.01 -17.70
N LEU A 137 9.04 -2.09 -17.17
CA LEU A 137 8.78 -2.32 -15.75
C LEU A 137 9.52 -3.57 -15.28
N SER A 138 9.46 -4.64 -16.08
CA SER A 138 10.16 -5.90 -15.80
C SER A 138 11.69 -5.75 -15.76
N GLU A 139 12.29 -5.00 -16.69
CA GLU A 139 13.73 -4.69 -16.73
C GLU A 139 14.19 -3.85 -15.53
N ILE A 140 13.36 -2.92 -15.06
CA ILE A 140 13.67 -2.11 -13.88
C ILE A 140 13.54 -2.95 -12.61
N MET A 141 12.47 -3.73 -12.51
CA MET A 141 12.18 -4.49 -11.30
C MET A 141 13.14 -5.66 -11.09
N VAL A 142 13.69 -6.29 -12.14
CA VAL A 142 14.73 -7.31 -11.95
C VAL A 142 15.99 -6.73 -11.30
N ALA A 143 16.34 -5.47 -11.61
CA ALA A 143 17.45 -4.80 -10.94
C ALA A 143 17.15 -4.55 -9.45
N LEU A 144 15.92 -4.21 -9.11
CA LEU A 144 15.50 -3.90 -7.75
C LEU A 144 15.18 -5.13 -6.89
N ASN A 145 14.86 -6.27 -7.51
CA ASN A 145 14.40 -7.49 -6.84
C ASN A 145 15.49 -8.53 -6.61
N GLU A 146 16.50 -8.59 -7.48
CA GLU A 146 17.59 -9.57 -7.35
C GLU A 146 18.64 -9.06 -6.35
N PHE A 147 18.34 -9.20 -5.06
CA PHE A 147 19.11 -8.62 -3.95
C PHE A 147 20.57 -9.10 -3.90
N ASP A 148 20.85 -10.33 -4.33
CA ASP A 148 22.21 -10.85 -4.46
C ASP A 148 23.04 -10.11 -5.51
N LEU A 149 22.38 -9.54 -6.52
CA LEU A 149 23.01 -8.73 -7.57
C LEU A 149 23.06 -7.24 -7.22
N ALA A 150 22.29 -6.77 -6.23
CA ALA A 150 22.18 -5.36 -5.88
C ALA A 150 23.52 -4.64 -5.62
N PRO A 151 24.50 -5.25 -4.89
CA PRO A 151 25.79 -4.60 -4.66
C PRO A 151 26.60 -4.34 -5.93
N ARG A 152 26.33 -5.06 -7.02
CA ARG A 152 27.08 -4.92 -8.28
C ARG A 152 26.81 -3.59 -8.98
N TYR A 153 25.64 -2.99 -8.73
CA TYR A 153 25.27 -1.70 -9.31
C TYR A 153 25.11 -0.59 -8.30
N GLN A 154 24.86 -0.91 -7.03
CA GLN A 154 24.71 0.08 -5.97
C GLN A 154 25.93 0.04 -5.04
N PRO A 155 27.00 0.81 -5.35
CA PRO A 155 28.26 0.76 -4.62
C PRO A 155 28.16 1.25 -3.17
N LEU A 156 27.06 1.92 -2.81
CA LEU A 156 26.79 2.32 -1.44
C LEU A 156 26.35 1.14 -0.56
N LEU A 157 25.90 0.02 -1.13
CA LEU A 157 25.55 -1.15 -0.34
C LEU A 157 26.82 -1.81 0.20
N ALA A 158 26.86 -2.05 1.51
CA ALA A 158 27.95 -2.77 2.15
C ALA A 158 27.95 -4.28 1.82
N GLY A 159 26.81 -4.80 1.32
CA GLY A 159 26.60 -6.19 0.95
C GLY A 159 25.19 -6.38 0.38
N ALA A 160 24.87 -7.61 0.00
CA ALA A 160 23.53 -7.95 -0.48
C ALA A 160 22.49 -7.75 0.65
N PRO A 161 21.34 -7.11 0.37
CA PRO A 161 20.24 -7.05 1.32
C PRO A 161 19.81 -8.45 1.77
N ALA A 162 19.47 -8.58 3.05
CA ALA A 162 18.97 -9.82 3.62
C ALA A 162 17.45 -9.76 3.79
N LEU A 163 16.77 -10.85 3.44
CA LEU A 163 15.35 -11.01 3.74
C LEU A 163 15.16 -11.54 5.16
N LEU A 164 14.27 -10.89 5.92
CA LEU A 164 13.96 -11.26 7.29
C LEU A 164 12.61 -11.97 7.35
N GLY A 165 12.59 -13.14 7.99
CA GLY A 165 11.37 -13.90 8.27
C GLY A 165 10.68 -14.48 7.03
N GLU A 166 9.41 -14.83 7.21
CA GLU A 166 8.55 -15.27 6.12
C GLU A 166 8.26 -14.12 5.17
N HIS A 167 8.28 -14.43 3.88
CA HIS A 167 8.05 -13.46 2.83
C HIS A 167 7.24 -14.06 1.69
N THR A 168 6.59 -13.16 0.95
CA THR A 168 5.92 -13.44 -0.31
C THR A 168 6.50 -12.52 -1.38
N ARG A 169 6.12 -12.73 -2.65
CA ARG A 169 6.51 -11.85 -3.76
C ARG A 169 6.11 -10.39 -3.52
N ASN A 170 4.96 -10.17 -2.89
CA ASN A 170 4.35 -8.86 -2.71
C ASN A 170 4.51 -8.28 -1.30
N GLN A 171 5.03 -9.05 -0.34
CA GLN A 171 5.36 -8.52 0.98
C GLN A 171 6.56 -9.23 1.57
N PHE A 172 7.54 -8.44 1.98
CA PHE A 172 8.75 -8.93 2.61
C PHE A 172 9.40 -7.86 3.47
N VAL A 173 10.22 -8.29 4.44
CA VAL A 173 11.06 -7.41 5.24
C VAL A 173 12.50 -7.57 4.78
N MET A 174 13.16 -6.45 4.53
CA MET A 174 14.52 -6.39 4.02
C MET A 174 15.40 -5.62 5.00
N ASP A 175 16.58 -6.17 5.30
CA ASP A 175 17.68 -5.53 6.01
C ASP A 175 18.77 -5.15 5.01
N SER A 176 19.24 -3.91 5.07
CA SER A 176 20.28 -3.37 4.20
C SER A 176 21.22 -2.48 4.99
N VAL A 177 22.52 -2.61 4.71
CA VAL A 177 23.54 -1.72 5.26
C VAL A 177 24.15 -0.90 4.14
N ILE A 178 24.15 0.41 4.30
CA ILE A 178 24.64 1.39 3.34
C ILE A 178 25.86 2.10 3.95
N ASN A 179 26.93 2.20 3.18
CA ASN A 179 28.10 3.01 3.48
C ASN A 179 27.94 4.38 2.82
N LEU A 180 27.69 5.41 3.62
CA LEU A 180 27.56 6.79 3.16
C LEU A 180 28.67 7.64 3.79
N MET A 181 29.68 7.99 2.99
CA MET A 181 30.89 8.65 3.47
C MET A 181 31.54 7.85 4.60
N MET A 182 31.66 8.42 5.81
CA MET A 182 32.21 7.75 7.00
C MET A 182 31.13 7.06 7.86
N LEU A 183 29.86 7.14 7.46
CA LEU A 183 28.73 6.59 8.23
C LEU A 183 28.30 5.24 7.66
N ARG A 184 28.06 4.28 8.55
CA ARG A 184 27.32 3.05 8.23
C ARG A 184 25.89 3.20 8.68
N ILE A 185 24.97 3.08 7.74
CA ILE A 185 23.54 3.25 7.94
C ILE A 185 22.87 1.91 7.73
N GLU A 186 22.15 1.43 8.73
CA GLU A 186 21.30 0.24 8.62
C GLU A 186 19.86 0.69 8.39
N VAL A 187 19.24 0.07 7.40
CA VAL A 187 17.87 0.29 6.98
C VAL A 187 17.17 -1.05 7.01
N ILE A 188 16.15 -1.16 7.86
CA ILE A 188 15.26 -2.31 7.85
C ILE A 188 13.87 -1.81 7.48
N VAL A 189 13.29 -2.38 6.43
CA VAL A 189 12.00 -1.94 5.90
C VAL A 189 11.11 -3.13 5.54
N GLU A 190 9.82 -3.01 5.79
CA GLU A 190 8.81 -3.82 5.12
C GLU A 190 8.42 -3.14 3.80
N ILE A 191 8.44 -3.91 2.72
CA ILE A 191 7.94 -3.51 1.40
C ILE A 191 6.64 -4.26 1.15
N SER A 192 5.57 -3.54 0.81
CA SER A 192 4.31 -4.10 0.30
C SER A 192 4.10 -3.65 -1.14
N ARG A 193 3.87 -4.59 -2.07
CA ARG A 193 3.70 -4.34 -3.50
C ARG A 193 2.25 -4.52 -3.92
N PHE A 194 1.82 -3.68 -4.83
CA PHE A 194 0.49 -3.68 -5.41
C PHE A 194 0.68 -3.60 -6.93
N VAL A 195 0.54 -4.73 -7.61
CA VAL A 195 0.58 -4.79 -9.08
C VAL A 195 -0.85 -4.70 -9.58
N ASP A 196 -1.16 -3.65 -10.34
CA ASP A 196 -2.45 -3.55 -11.02
C ASP A 196 -2.23 -3.91 -12.50
N THR A 197 -2.54 -5.17 -12.83
CA THR A 197 -2.45 -5.67 -14.20
C THR A 197 -3.59 -5.21 -15.10
N LYS A 198 -4.60 -4.50 -14.56
CA LYS A 198 -5.72 -3.94 -15.34
C LYS A 198 -5.46 -2.49 -15.71
N LEU A 199 -4.92 -1.71 -14.79
CA LEU A 199 -4.59 -0.29 -14.97
C LEU A 199 -3.14 -0.06 -15.40
N GLY A 200 -2.32 -1.09 -15.29
CA GLY A 200 -0.99 -1.15 -15.87
C GLY A 200 0.05 -0.33 -15.11
N PHE A 201 0.23 -0.63 -13.83
CA PHE A 201 1.28 -0.06 -12.99
C PHE A 201 1.68 -1.00 -11.86
N LEU A 202 2.80 -0.67 -11.21
CA LEU A 202 3.21 -1.22 -9.93
C LEU A 202 3.31 -0.09 -8.90
N ALA A 203 2.82 -0.34 -7.70
CA ALA A 203 2.97 0.55 -6.58
C ALA A 203 3.60 -0.18 -5.40
N GLU A 204 4.47 0.49 -4.65
CA GLU A 204 5.08 -0.05 -3.43
C GLU A 204 4.85 0.90 -2.25
N HIS A 205 4.58 0.31 -1.10
CA HIS A 205 4.57 1.01 0.18
C HIS A 205 5.70 0.46 1.04
N VAL A 206 6.67 1.31 1.35
CA VAL A 206 7.84 1.04 2.18
C VAL A 206 7.59 1.62 3.55
N ARG A 207 7.83 0.86 4.61
CA ARG A 207 7.66 1.34 5.98
C ARG A 207 8.63 0.64 6.93
N PRO A 208 8.79 1.12 8.18
CA PRO A 208 9.45 0.35 9.20
C PRO A 208 8.74 -0.99 9.43
N PRO A 209 9.47 -2.05 9.81
CA PRO A 209 8.89 -3.35 10.14
C PRO A 209 7.79 -3.20 11.20
N PRO A 210 6.72 -4.00 11.15
CA PRO A 210 5.70 -3.98 12.19
C PRO A 210 6.28 -4.29 13.58
N ASP A 211 5.64 -3.75 14.61
CA ASP A 211 6.04 -4.00 16.00
C ASP A 211 6.10 -5.50 16.30
N GLY A 212 7.12 -5.90 17.06
CA GLY A 212 7.37 -7.31 17.38
C GLY A 212 8.10 -8.10 16.30
N THR A 213 8.41 -7.51 15.13
CA THR A 213 9.29 -8.18 14.14
C THR A 213 10.66 -8.44 14.77
N PRO A 214 11.18 -9.67 14.79
CA PRO A 214 12.50 -9.96 15.32
C PRO A 214 13.56 -9.31 14.43
N LEU A 215 14.23 -8.28 14.95
CA LEU A 215 15.27 -7.55 14.22
C LEU A 215 16.66 -8.10 14.55
N PRO A 216 17.60 -8.15 13.59
CA PRO A 216 18.98 -8.47 13.86
C PRO A 216 19.58 -7.47 14.85
N ARG A 217 20.61 -7.90 15.58
CA ARG A 217 21.36 -7.01 16.46
C ARG A 217 22.06 -5.95 15.62
N LYS A 218 21.83 -4.68 15.96
CA LYS A 218 22.49 -3.54 15.30
C LYS A 218 24.01 -3.72 15.28
N PRO A 219 24.67 -3.67 14.12
CA PRO A 219 26.12 -3.78 14.05
C PRO A 219 26.82 -2.63 14.80
N TRP A 220 28.05 -2.88 15.24
CA TRP A 220 28.86 -1.84 15.89
C TRP A 220 29.10 -0.65 14.94
N GLN A 221 29.12 0.57 15.48
CA GLN A 221 29.26 1.84 14.73
C GLN A 221 28.22 2.08 13.63
N THR A 222 27.11 1.35 13.62
CA THR A 222 26.05 1.52 12.62
C THR A 222 24.88 2.29 13.19
N LYS A 223 24.39 3.27 12.43
CA LYS A 223 23.17 4.02 12.75
C LYS A 223 21.99 3.36 12.04
N ARG A 224 21.08 2.80 12.82
CA ARG A 224 19.78 2.34 12.29
C ARG A 224 18.86 3.55 12.12
N ILE A 225 18.35 3.75 10.93
CA ILE A 225 17.39 4.82 10.61
C ILE A 225 16.03 4.22 10.30
N SER A 226 14.97 5.02 10.43
CA SER A 226 13.62 4.64 10.06
C SER A 226 13.29 5.26 8.69
N LEU A 227 12.77 4.44 7.78
CA LEU A 227 12.36 4.86 6.45
C LEU A 227 10.87 4.53 6.24
N SER A 228 10.14 5.49 5.71
CA SER A 228 8.84 5.25 5.11
C SER A 228 8.79 5.90 3.75
N GLY A 229 8.25 5.21 2.75
CA GLY A 229 8.18 5.73 1.41
C GLY A 229 7.07 5.09 0.62
N ARG A 230 6.70 5.71 -0.49
CA ARG A 230 5.90 5.03 -1.50
C ARG A 230 6.56 5.22 -2.86
N ASN A 231 6.58 4.14 -3.63
CA ASN A 231 7.11 4.12 -4.99
C ASN A 231 5.97 3.82 -5.95
N PHE A 232 6.01 4.45 -7.11
CA PHE A 232 5.03 4.26 -8.16
C PHE A 232 5.76 4.11 -9.49
N PHE A 233 5.60 2.95 -10.10
CA PHE A 233 6.22 2.57 -11.35
C PHE A 233 5.14 2.50 -12.43
N LEU A 234 5.19 3.46 -13.33
CA LEU A 234 4.22 3.72 -14.38
C LEU A 234 4.87 3.45 -15.72
N PRO A 235 4.63 2.30 -16.37
CA PRO A 235 4.95 2.15 -17.79
C PRO A 235 4.41 3.37 -18.56
N ARG A 236 5.12 3.90 -19.56
CA ARG A 236 4.71 5.18 -20.16
C ARG A 236 3.31 5.14 -20.76
N GLY A 237 2.89 4.01 -21.32
CA GLY A 237 1.59 3.87 -21.98
C GLY A 237 1.60 4.45 -23.39
N GLY A 238 0.46 4.42 -24.10
CA GLY A 238 0.37 4.85 -25.50
C GLY A 238 1.28 4.08 -26.45
N GLY A 239 1.62 2.83 -26.11
CA GLY A 239 2.63 2.02 -26.83
C GLY A 239 4.07 2.51 -26.70
N GLN A 240 4.34 3.53 -25.88
CA GLN A 240 5.70 4.04 -25.66
C GLN A 240 6.52 3.13 -24.75
N ARG A 241 7.82 3.06 -25.03
CA ARG A 241 8.78 2.34 -24.20
C ARG A 241 9.25 3.19 -23.03
N GLY A 242 9.51 2.52 -21.91
CA GLY A 242 10.04 3.13 -20.71
C GLY A 242 9.02 3.15 -19.56
N THR A 243 9.51 3.50 -18.38
CA THR A 243 8.73 3.54 -17.16
C THR A 243 9.06 4.82 -16.41
N VAL A 244 8.03 5.57 -16.04
CA VAL A 244 8.11 6.70 -15.13
C VAL A 244 8.09 6.16 -13.71
N VAL A 245 9.08 6.54 -12.91
CA VAL A 245 9.19 6.19 -11.50
C VAL A 245 8.97 7.44 -10.66
N VAL A 246 8.00 7.40 -9.76
CA VAL A 246 7.76 8.44 -8.76
C VAL A 246 7.96 7.82 -7.38
N SER A 247 8.88 8.38 -6.59
CA SER A 247 9.14 7.95 -5.23
C SER A 247 9.04 9.14 -4.30
N VAL A 248 8.32 9.01 -3.19
CA VAL A 248 8.42 9.93 -2.05
C VAL A 248 8.84 9.12 -0.85
N THR A 249 9.94 9.52 -0.22
CA THR A 249 10.50 8.84 0.94
C THR A 249 10.78 9.83 2.05
N ARG A 250 10.28 9.52 3.24
CA ARG A 250 10.60 10.16 4.51
C ARG A 250 11.68 9.36 5.23
N VAL A 251 12.74 10.06 5.58
CA VAL A 251 13.92 9.53 6.26
C VAL A 251 13.98 10.09 7.67
N GLU A 252 13.88 9.23 8.67
CA GLU A 252 14.03 9.60 10.09
C GLU A 252 15.42 9.19 10.58
N VAL A 253 16.29 10.19 10.69
CA VAL A 253 17.72 9.99 11.00
C VAL A 253 17.94 9.98 12.50
N GLY A 254 17.07 10.66 13.26
CA GLY A 254 17.16 10.76 14.71
C GLY A 254 18.27 11.71 15.19
N MET A 255 18.77 12.56 14.31
CA MET A 255 19.63 13.71 14.62
C MET A 255 19.42 14.78 13.55
N SER A 256 19.62 16.04 13.92
CA SER A 256 19.57 17.14 12.97
C SER A 256 20.76 17.04 12.00
N ILE A 257 20.48 17.11 10.69
CA ILE A 257 21.51 17.14 9.66
C ILE A 257 21.70 18.59 9.24
N PRO A 258 22.91 19.15 9.29
CA PRO A 258 23.18 20.47 8.74
C PRO A 258 22.76 20.57 7.27
N ASP A 259 22.04 21.62 6.90
CA ASP A 259 21.45 21.83 5.57
C ASP A 259 22.44 21.59 4.43
N TYR A 260 23.70 22.05 4.57
CA TYR A 260 24.70 21.90 3.52
C TYR A 260 25.11 20.44 3.29
N ILE A 261 25.14 19.62 4.36
CA ILE A 261 25.40 18.18 4.27
C ILE A 261 24.21 17.51 3.60
N LEU A 262 22.99 17.85 4.03
CA LEU A 262 21.79 17.27 3.45
C LEU A 262 21.69 17.56 1.95
N ARG A 263 21.88 18.82 1.54
CA ARG A 263 21.87 19.19 0.12
C ARG A 263 22.96 18.48 -0.67
N PHE A 264 24.16 18.34 -0.11
CA PHE A 264 25.25 17.59 -0.77
C PHE A 264 24.88 16.12 -0.95
N VAL A 265 24.45 15.46 0.13
CA VAL A 265 24.08 14.05 0.16
C VAL A 265 22.94 13.77 -0.80
N VAL A 266 21.83 14.52 -0.71
CA VAL A 266 20.64 14.23 -1.53
C VAL A 266 20.92 14.50 -3.02
N ASN A 267 21.60 15.59 -3.36
CA ASN A 267 21.92 15.88 -4.77
C ASN A 267 22.88 14.85 -5.38
N LYS A 268 23.88 14.39 -4.61
CA LYS A 268 24.81 13.37 -5.08
C LYS A 268 24.15 12.00 -5.16
N MET A 269 23.49 11.57 -4.09
CA MET A 269 22.84 10.26 -4.02
C MET A 269 21.74 10.11 -5.07
N ALA A 270 20.92 11.13 -5.31
CA ALA A 270 19.85 11.03 -6.31
C ALA A 270 20.40 10.84 -7.73
N LYS A 271 21.45 11.59 -8.10
CA LYS A 271 22.11 11.45 -9.40
C LYS A 271 22.78 10.09 -9.55
N ASP A 272 23.61 9.72 -8.58
CA ASP A 272 24.32 8.44 -8.59
C ASP A 272 23.33 7.27 -8.63
N PHE A 273 22.23 7.34 -7.87
CA PHE A 273 21.19 6.32 -7.87
C PHE A 273 20.49 6.19 -9.24
N LEU A 274 20.12 7.31 -9.87
CA LEU A 274 19.49 7.28 -11.20
C LEU A 274 20.45 6.75 -12.27
N ASP A 275 21.73 7.16 -12.25
CA ASP A 275 22.75 6.68 -13.18
C ASP A 275 23.00 5.17 -13.00
N ASN A 276 22.99 4.69 -11.75
CA ASN A 276 23.08 3.27 -11.43
C ASN A 276 21.85 2.50 -11.94
N LEU A 277 20.63 3.04 -11.78
CA LEU A 277 19.42 2.43 -12.32
C LEU A 277 19.45 2.34 -13.86
N HIS A 278 19.87 3.40 -14.56
CA HIS A 278 20.06 3.34 -16.00
C HIS A 278 21.07 2.28 -16.41
N THR A 279 22.16 2.15 -15.65
CA THR A 279 23.15 1.10 -15.86
C THR A 279 22.53 -0.29 -15.70
N CYS A 280 21.71 -0.50 -14.68
CA CYS A 280 21.02 -1.78 -14.49
C CYS A 280 20.04 -2.11 -15.58
N VAL A 281 19.22 -1.15 -15.98
CA VAL A 281 18.27 -1.34 -17.09
C VAL A 281 19.01 -1.78 -18.35
N ARG A 282 20.16 -1.14 -18.65
CA ARG A 282 21.02 -1.56 -19.76
C ARG A 282 21.55 -2.99 -19.57
N LEU A 283 21.95 -3.37 -18.36
CA LEU A 283 22.41 -4.73 -18.07
C LEU A 283 21.27 -5.76 -18.21
N ALA A 284 20.06 -5.48 -17.72
CA ALA A 284 18.89 -6.33 -17.87
C ALA A 284 18.51 -6.58 -19.34
N LYS A 285 18.75 -5.59 -20.20
CA LYS A 285 18.60 -5.69 -21.67
C LYS A 285 19.70 -6.51 -22.36
N THR A 286 20.84 -6.71 -21.71
CA THR A 286 22.03 -7.32 -22.33
C THR A 286 21.98 -8.84 -22.23
N PRO A 287 21.90 -9.59 -23.34
CA PRO A 287 21.89 -11.05 -23.30
C PRO A 287 23.14 -11.62 -22.60
N GLY A 288 22.94 -12.64 -21.76
CA GLY A 288 24.01 -13.26 -20.96
C GLY A 288 24.44 -12.44 -19.73
N SER A 289 23.80 -11.31 -19.44
CA SER A 289 23.95 -10.68 -18.13
C SER A 289 23.16 -11.48 -17.07
N PRO A 290 23.60 -11.50 -15.81
CA PRO A 290 22.85 -12.18 -14.74
C PRO A 290 21.42 -11.66 -14.59
N TRP A 291 21.19 -10.36 -14.79
CA TRP A 291 19.84 -9.78 -14.73
C TRP A 291 18.95 -10.26 -15.88
N HIS A 292 19.51 -10.36 -17.09
CA HIS A 292 18.77 -10.87 -18.23
C HIS A 292 18.41 -12.35 -18.07
N GLU A 293 19.31 -13.14 -17.50
CA GLU A 293 19.07 -14.56 -17.18
C GLU A 293 17.93 -14.70 -16.17
N ARG A 294 17.97 -13.96 -15.04
CA ARG A 294 16.89 -13.97 -14.04
C ARG A 294 15.55 -13.52 -14.61
N LEU A 295 15.57 -12.49 -15.45
CA LEU A 295 14.38 -11.99 -16.14
C LEU A 295 13.78 -13.05 -17.08
N THR A 296 14.63 -13.85 -17.74
CA THR A 296 14.21 -14.89 -18.69
C THR A 296 13.70 -16.14 -17.97
N GLU A 297 14.39 -16.56 -16.90
CA GLU A 297 14.01 -17.71 -16.08
C GLU A 297 12.66 -17.47 -15.40
N ASP A 298 12.47 -16.27 -14.81
CA ASP A 298 11.26 -15.83 -14.11
C ASP A 298 10.59 -16.95 -13.29
N GLY A 299 11.37 -17.66 -12.47
CA GLY A 299 10.93 -18.89 -11.80
C GLY A 299 9.68 -18.71 -10.94
N ALA A 300 9.42 -17.49 -10.45
CA ALA A 300 8.25 -17.14 -9.64
C ALA A 300 7.10 -16.49 -10.45
N GLY A 301 7.27 -16.26 -11.76
CA GLY A 301 6.29 -15.59 -12.61
C GLY A 301 6.11 -14.09 -12.32
N THR A 302 7.02 -13.50 -11.53
CA THR A 302 7.00 -12.10 -11.09
C THR A 302 7.14 -11.15 -12.28
N TYR A 303 8.10 -11.42 -13.16
CA TYR A 303 8.40 -10.52 -14.27
C TYR A 303 7.35 -10.60 -15.38
N LYS A 304 6.75 -11.77 -15.60
CA LYS A 304 5.55 -11.93 -16.44
C LYS A 304 4.36 -11.15 -15.91
N GLU A 305 4.18 -11.05 -14.60
CA GLU A 305 3.12 -10.22 -14.01
C GLU A 305 3.35 -8.73 -14.31
N PHE A 306 4.60 -8.27 -14.23
CA PHE A 306 4.94 -6.90 -14.62
C PHE A 306 4.72 -6.66 -16.10
N GLN A 307 5.10 -7.59 -16.98
CA GLN A 307 4.84 -7.50 -18.41
C GLN A 307 3.34 -7.37 -18.73
N ARG A 308 2.46 -8.10 -18.01
CA ARG A 308 1.00 -7.93 -18.16
C ARG A 308 0.53 -6.54 -17.75
N ALA A 309 1.11 -5.95 -16.71
CA ALA A 309 0.84 -4.56 -16.35
C ALA A 309 1.31 -3.60 -17.45
N GLU A 310 2.45 -3.85 -18.09
CA GLU A 310 2.92 -3.06 -19.23
C GLU A 310 1.99 -3.17 -20.45
N GLU A 311 1.51 -4.38 -20.75
CA GLU A 311 0.53 -4.63 -21.81
C GLU A 311 -0.77 -3.84 -21.56
N ALA A 312 -1.29 -3.86 -20.33
CA ALA A 312 -2.46 -3.06 -19.97
C ALA A 312 -2.20 -1.55 -20.07
N ALA A 313 -1.00 -1.10 -19.70
CA ALA A 313 -0.60 0.29 -19.83
C ALA A 313 -0.54 0.76 -21.30
N ALA A 314 -0.28 -0.13 -22.26
CA ALA A 314 -0.23 0.24 -23.67
C ALA A 314 -1.56 0.82 -24.19
N ALA A 315 -2.69 0.46 -23.57
CA ALA A 315 -4.03 0.92 -23.95
C ALA A 315 -4.42 2.31 -23.39
N ARG A 316 -3.64 2.89 -22.46
CA ARG A 316 -3.90 4.22 -21.88
C ARG A 316 -3.08 5.32 -22.55
N GLN A 317 -3.37 6.56 -22.19
CA GLN A 317 -2.57 7.73 -22.57
C GLN A 317 -1.11 7.60 -22.08
N GLU A 318 -0.20 8.19 -22.84
CA GLU A 318 1.20 8.33 -22.47
C GLU A 318 1.36 9.26 -21.26
N PHE A 319 2.19 8.85 -20.30
CA PHE A 319 2.63 9.69 -19.18
C PHE A 319 4.11 10.05 -19.29
N SER A 320 4.45 11.20 -18.69
CA SER A 320 5.82 11.68 -18.56
C SER A 320 6.06 12.24 -17.15
N VAL A 321 7.31 12.56 -16.82
CA VAL A 321 7.64 13.22 -15.53
C VAL A 321 6.96 14.58 -15.37
N ASN A 322 6.62 15.26 -16.48
CA ASN A 322 5.94 16.55 -16.46
C ASN A 322 4.42 16.44 -16.58
N ASP A 323 3.90 15.26 -16.92
CA ASP A 323 2.48 14.97 -17.13
C ASP A 323 2.16 13.61 -16.50
N LEU A 324 2.13 13.62 -15.17
CA LEU A 324 1.77 12.45 -14.37
C LEU A 324 0.25 12.32 -14.30
N PRO A 325 -0.30 11.10 -14.21
CA PRO A 325 -1.73 10.92 -13.96
C PRO A 325 -2.14 11.59 -12.66
N GLY A 326 -3.41 11.94 -12.53
CA GLY A 326 -3.99 12.35 -11.26
C GLY A 326 -4.35 11.16 -10.37
N GLY A 327 -5.09 11.42 -9.30
CA GLY A 327 -5.52 10.40 -8.34
C GLY A 327 -6.49 9.37 -8.92
N GLU A 328 -7.14 9.68 -10.04
CA GLU A 328 -8.12 8.83 -10.73
C GLU A 328 -7.53 7.49 -11.20
N ILE A 329 -6.20 7.38 -11.36
CA ILE A 329 -5.54 6.12 -11.70
C ILE A 329 -5.66 5.07 -10.58
N PHE A 330 -6.04 5.47 -9.37
CA PHE A 330 -6.28 4.56 -8.24
C PHE A 330 -7.77 4.21 -8.07
N ASP A 331 -8.65 4.80 -8.88
CA ASP A 331 -10.09 4.55 -8.83
C ASP A 331 -10.42 3.15 -9.34
N ARG A 332 -11.27 2.46 -8.59
CA ARG A 332 -11.73 1.12 -8.93
C ARG A 332 -13.17 0.90 -8.49
N PRO A 333 -14.01 0.26 -9.32
CA PRO A 333 -15.44 0.15 -9.05
C PRO A 333 -15.77 -0.80 -7.89
N TRP A 334 -14.81 -1.62 -7.45
CA TRP A 334 -14.93 -2.54 -6.33
C TRP A 334 -14.22 -2.05 -5.05
N ARG A 335 -13.90 -0.75 -4.97
CA ARG A 335 -13.19 -0.16 -3.83
C ARG A 335 -14.01 -0.35 -2.55
N ILE A 336 -13.37 -0.91 -1.53
CA ILE A 336 -13.98 -1.02 -0.19
C ILE A 336 -13.67 0.28 0.57
N THR A 337 -14.69 1.08 0.89
CA THR A 337 -14.51 2.35 1.61
C THR A 337 -14.53 2.17 3.13
N GLN A 338 -14.01 3.16 3.87
CA GLN A 338 -14.03 3.17 5.34
C GLN A 338 -15.39 3.53 5.93
N GLU A 339 -16.18 4.34 5.23
CA GLU A 339 -17.59 4.64 5.56
C GLU A 339 -18.39 3.34 5.76
N ALA A 340 -17.98 2.32 5.02
CA ALA A 340 -18.48 0.98 5.02
C ALA A 340 -18.18 0.20 6.33
N GLN A 341 -17.23 0.64 7.17
CA GLN A 341 -17.00 0.14 8.53
C GLN A 341 -17.73 0.96 9.59
N GLU A 342 -17.74 2.29 9.46
CA GLU A 342 -18.35 3.18 10.46
C GLU A 342 -19.86 2.93 10.60
N VAL A 343 -20.55 2.66 9.49
CA VAL A 343 -21.98 2.28 9.51
C VAL A 343 -22.22 0.96 10.25
N GLY A 344 -21.29 0.01 10.17
CA GLY A 344 -21.42 -1.29 10.85
C GLY A 344 -21.21 -1.18 12.36
N VAL A 345 -20.22 -0.40 12.80
CA VAL A 345 -19.92 -0.20 14.22
C VAL A 345 -21.00 0.65 14.89
N LEU A 346 -21.39 1.78 14.27
CA LEU A 346 -22.41 2.67 14.83
C LEU A 346 -23.79 2.00 14.90
N LYS A 347 -24.12 1.13 13.94
CA LYS A 347 -25.39 0.39 13.96
C LYS A 347 -25.37 -0.73 15.00
N ALA A 348 -24.27 -1.46 15.14
CA ALA A 348 -24.12 -2.48 16.19
C ALA A 348 -24.14 -1.87 17.60
N GLU A 349 -23.52 -0.70 17.79
CA GLU A 349 -23.58 0.04 19.05
C GLU A 349 -24.98 0.59 19.32
N SER A 350 -25.66 1.13 18.31
CA SER A 350 -27.04 1.61 18.44
C SER A 350 -28.03 0.47 18.76
N GLU A 351 -27.87 -0.70 18.14
CA GLU A 351 -28.70 -1.88 18.41
C GLU A 351 -28.43 -2.45 19.80
N ALA A 352 -27.17 -2.51 20.25
CA ALA A 352 -26.82 -2.91 21.62
C ALA A 352 -27.36 -1.94 22.68
N ILE A 353 -27.38 -0.63 22.39
CA ILE A 353 -27.98 0.39 23.27
C ILE A 353 -29.50 0.24 23.33
N CYS A 354 -30.17 -0.07 22.22
CA CYS A 354 -31.61 -0.29 22.21
C CYS A 354 -32.01 -1.60 22.92
N GLU A 355 -31.24 -2.69 22.73
CA GLU A 355 -31.48 -3.97 23.40
C GLU A 355 -31.21 -3.90 24.92
N ALA A 356 -30.24 -3.08 25.35
CA ALA A 356 -30.02 -2.77 26.75
C ALA A 356 -31.13 -1.88 27.36
N ALA A 357 -31.73 -0.99 26.56
CA ALA A 357 -32.82 -0.12 27.02
C ALA A 357 -34.15 -0.86 27.22
N ASP A 358 -34.38 -1.95 26.49
CA ASP A 358 -35.57 -2.81 26.64
C ASP A 358 -35.47 -3.79 27.84
N LEU A 359 -34.32 -3.87 28.51
CA LEU A 359 -34.08 -4.76 29.65
C LEU A 359 -34.15 -4.10 31.02
N ASP A 360 -34.40 -2.79 31.13
CA ASP A 360 -34.36 -2.08 32.43
C ASP A 360 -35.55 -1.12 32.66
N THR A 361 -36.79 -1.63 32.52
CA THR A 361 -37.99 -0.90 32.96
C THR A 361 -38.42 -1.19 34.40
N ASP A 362 -37.59 -1.84 35.23
CA ASP A 362 -37.99 -2.25 36.59
C ASP A 362 -36.92 -2.05 37.68
N SER A 363 -36.11 -0.97 37.59
CA SER A 363 -35.20 -0.57 38.68
C SER A 363 -35.50 0.85 39.22
N PRO A 364 -35.65 1.02 40.55
CA PRO A 364 -36.04 2.28 41.17
C PRO A 364 -34.90 3.30 41.27
N GLN A 365 -35.27 4.58 41.14
CA GLN A 365 -34.42 5.77 41.18
C GLN A 365 -33.44 5.80 42.35
N VAL A 366 -32.14 5.85 42.06
CA VAL A 366 -31.10 6.23 43.03
C VAL A 366 -30.60 7.64 42.69
N MET A 367 -30.94 8.58 43.58
CA MET A 367 -30.38 9.93 43.65
C MET A 367 -28.85 9.87 43.86
N PHE A 368 -28.07 10.44 42.95
CA PHE A 368 -26.66 10.75 43.20
C PHE A 368 -26.43 12.26 43.29
N LYS A 369 -25.83 12.67 44.42
CA LYS A 369 -25.31 14.00 44.69
C LYS A 369 -24.02 14.23 43.90
N ALA A 370 -23.91 15.41 43.29
CA ALA A 370 -22.67 15.93 42.73
C ALA A 370 -21.65 16.22 43.84
N ALA A 371 -20.40 15.82 43.61
CA ALA A 371 -19.25 16.27 44.37
C ALA A 371 -18.25 16.89 43.40
N ASP A 372 -17.95 18.16 43.63
CA ASP A 372 -16.85 18.92 43.08
C ASP A 372 -15.51 18.21 43.33
N VAL A 373 -14.65 18.12 42.32
CA VAL A 373 -13.21 17.98 42.54
C VAL A 373 -12.43 18.86 41.56
N ASP A 374 -11.49 19.55 42.19
CA ASP A 374 -10.78 20.76 41.85
C ASP A 374 -9.55 20.52 40.95
N CYS A 375 -9.09 21.61 40.33
CA CYS A 375 -7.89 21.71 39.51
C CYS A 375 -6.59 21.59 40.33
N GLY A 376 -5.52 21.04 39.73
CA GLY A 376 -4.21 21.06 40.39
C GLY A 376 -3.00 20.54 39.59
N SER A 377 -2.34 21.46 38.89
CA SER A 377 -0.87 21.64 38.73
C SER A 377 0.06 20.50 38.26
N SER A 378 0.70 20.77 37.11
CA SER A 378 2.15 20.85 36.85
C SER A 378 3.15 20.00 37.66
N GLN A 379 3.97 19.21 36.96
CA GLN A 379 5.41 19.17 37.26
C GLN A 379 6.28 18.76 36.06
N VAL A 380 7.31 19.58 35.88
CA VAL A 380 8.49 19.49 35.01
C VAL A 380 9.52 18.60 35.70
N ILE A 381 10.12 17.60 35.03
CA ILE A 381 11.52 17.19 35.27
C ILE A 381 12.18 16.76 33.95
N SER A 382 13.26 17.48 33.63
CA SER A 382 14.35 17.22 32.71
C SER A 382 15.24 16.05 33.12
N VAL A 383 15.63 15.17 32.19
CA VAL A 383 17.00 15.04 31.60
C VAL A 383 16.86 14.32 30.26
#